data_AF-A0A015JV66-F1
#
_entry.id   AF-A0A015JV66-F1
#
_cell.length_a   1.000
_cell.length_b   1.000
_cell.length_c   1.000
_cell.angle_alpha   90.00
_cell.angle_beta   90.00
_cell.angle_gamma   90.00
#
_symmetry.space_group_name_H-M   'P 1'
#
loop_
_entity.id
_entity.type
_entity.pdbx_description
1 polymer ?
#
loop_
_entity_poly.entity_id
_entity_poly.type
_entity_poly.pdbx_seq_one_letter_code
_entity_poly.pdbx_strand_id
1 'polypeptide(L)'
;MMSDKLPANVKDWTPAHIKKHLKRHMNNSSYDEDDIEKIEKQNTGGKAFLRLTIQMLTNENGPFKIKFGNATDIMELVEKLKEKQAEEHPTSVEVVTASEFNKLRDNYQKTLKKNNRIIDNMLSEIKRLHKEYSVELLGPY
;
A
#
# COMPACT_ATOMS: atom_id res chain seq x y z
N MET A 1 28.71 27.75 -7.16
CA MET A 1 27.88 27.82 -5.94
C MET A 1 26.73 26.83 -6.09
N MET A 2 26.70 25.75 -5.30
CA MET A 2 25.51 24.89 -5.28
C MET A 2 24.46 25.62 -4.42
N SER A 3 23.33 25.97 -5.01
CA SER A 3 22.23 26.62 -4.32
C SER A 3 21.85 25.81 -3.07
N ASP A 4 21.78 26.48 -1.92
CA ASP A 4 21.49 25.80 -0.66
C ASP A 4 20.06 25.30 -0.53
N LYS A 5 19.21 25.66 -1.49
CA LYS A 5 17.78 25.42 -1.47
C LYS A 5 17.50 24.05 -2.10
N LEU A 6 16.83 23.18 -1.34
CA LEU A 6 16.27 21.94 -1.87
C LEU A 6 15.09 22.29 -2.81
N PRO A 7 14.86 21.53 -3.89
CA PRO A 7 13.64 21.68 -4.69
C PRO A 7 12.40 21.56 -3.80
N ALA A 8 11.36 22.35 -4.08
CA ALA A 8 10.10 22.31 -3.31
C ALA A 8 9.42 20.94 -3.45
N ASN A 9 9.30 20.44 -4.68
CA ASN A 9 8.76 19.12 -4.95
C ASN A 9 9.79 18.04 -4.66
N VAL A 10 9.52 17.22 -3.63
CA VAL A 10 10.38 16.10 -3.22
C VAL A 10 10.54 15.07 -4.34
N LYS A 11 9.57 14.92 -5.25
CA LYS A 11 9.67 13.97 -6.36
C LYS A 11 10.82 14.30 -7.33
N ASP A 12 11.27 15.55 -7.34
CA ASP A 12 12.37 16.05 -8.18
C ASP A 12 13.73 15.99 -7.45
N TRP A 13 13.76 15.39 -6.26
CA TRP A 13 15.00 15.25 -5.51
C TRP A 13 15.94 14.23 -6.16
N THR A 14 17.21 14.62 -6.27
CA THR A 14 18.32 13.74 -6.61
C THR A 14 18.79 13.01 -5.35
N PRO A 15 19.60 11.95 -5.47
CA PRO A 15 20.24 11.32 -4.31
C PRO A 15 21.02 12.32 -3.45
N ALA A 16 21.67 13.31 -4.08
CA ALA A 16 22.38 14.38 -3.37
C ALA A 16 21.42 15.26 -2.54
N HIS A 17 20.22 15.56 -3.06
CA HIS A 17 19.20 16.29 -2.30
C HIS A 17 18.72 15.48 -1.08
N ILE A 18 18.53 14.16 -1.23
CA ILE A 18 18.13 13.27 -0.13
C ILE A 18 19.22 13.21 0.94
N LYS A 19 20.49 12.98 0.55
CA LYS A 19 21.64 13.02 1.47
C LYS A 19 21.68 14.32 2.25
N LYS A 20 21.55 15.45 1.56
CA LYS A 20 21.52 16.78 2.19
C LYS A 20 20.36 16.93 3.16
N HIS A 21 19.17 16.43 2.82
CA HIS A 21 18.00 16.48 3.69
C HIS A 21 18.18 15.64 4.96
N LEU A 22 18.68 14.40 4.83
CA LEU A 22 18.94 13.52 5.97
C LEU A 22 20.02 14.10 6.90
N LYS A 23 21.12 14.64 6.35
CA LYS A 23 22.17 15.30 7.16
C LYS A 23 21.65 16.47 7.98
N ARG A 24 20.70 17.25 7.44
CA ARG A 24 20.10 18.40 8.16
C ARG A 24 19.29 17.98 9.39
N HIS A 25 18.78 16.75 9.43
CA HIS A 25 17.95 16.25 10.52
C HIS A 25 18.68 15.26 11.43
N MET A 26 19.93 14.91 11.09
CA MET A 26 20.73 13.89 11.78
C MET A 26 20.95 14.18 13.27
N ASN A 27 21.12 15.46 13.65
CA ASN A 27 21.38 15.84 15.04
C ASN A 27 20.22 15.54 16.00
N ASN A 28 19.01 15.34 15.47
CA ASN A 28 17.80 15.07 16.24
C ASN A 28 17.21 13.69 15.91
N SER A 29 18.05 12.76 15.43
CA SER A 29 17.62 11.42 15.04
C SER A 29 18.60 10.35 15.51
N SER A 30 18.15 9.11 15.44
CA SER A 30 18.89 7.90 15.80
C SER A 30 19.74 7.35 14.65
N TYR A 31 19.43 7.73 13.40
CA TYR A 31 20.23 7.36 12.23
C TYR A 31 21.52 8.18 12.14
N ASP A 32 22.54 7.59 11.54
CA ASP A 32 23.88 8.16 11.42
C ASP A 32 24.34 8.27 9.95
N GLU A 33 25.60 8.66 9.74
CA GLU A 33 26.18 8.81 8.40
C GLU A 33 26.24 7.48 7.64
N ASP A 34 26.46 6.35 8.32
CA ASP A 34 26.49 5.02 7.68
C ASP A 34 25.11 4.65 7.11
N ASP A 35 24.04 4.99 7.82
CA ASP A 35 22.66 4.83 7.34
C ASP A 35 22.34 5.73 6.15
N ILE A 36 22.85 6.96 6.14
CA ILE A 36 22.72 7.86 4.98
C ILE A 36 23.47 7.31 3.77
N GLU A 37 24.69 6.80 3.97
CA GLU A 37 25.48 6.18 2.88
C GLU A 37 24.78 4.96 2.28
N LYS A 38 24.15 4.12 3.11
CA LYS A 38 23.37 2.98 2.62
C LYS A 38 22.26 3.43 1.67
N ILE A 39 21.57 4.53 1.98
CA ILE A 39 20.52 5.10 1.11
C ILE A 39 21.10 5.71 -0.16
N GLU A 40 22.21 6.44 -0.05
CA GLU A 40 22.91 7.06 -1.18
C GLU A 40 23.44 6.02 -2.18
N LYS A 41 24.04 4.92 -1.69
CA LYS A 41 24.56 3.82 -2.51
C LYS A 41 23.51 3.16 -3.39
N GLN A 42 22.23 3.23 -3.01
CA GLN A 42 21.12 2.72 -3.83
C GLN A 42 20.65 3.69 -4.92
N ASN A 43 21.34 4.83 -5.10
CA ASN A 43 20.95 5.87 -6.04
C ASN A 43 19.48 6.30 -5.83
N THR A 44 19.06 6.37 -4.57
CA THR A 44 17.66 6.63 -4.20
C THR A 44 17.30 8.06 -4.60
N GLY A 45 16.41 8.22 -5.59
CA GLY A 45 15.83 9.51 -5.97
C GLY A 45 14.54 9.81 -5.20
N GLY A 46 14.04 11.04 -5.31
CA GLY A 46 12.90 11.56 -4.56
C GLY A 46 11.64 10.68 -4.60
N LYS A 47 11.27 10.20 -5.80
CA LYS A 47 10.14 9.27 -5.96
C LYS A 47 10.33 7.96 -5.21
N ALA A 48 11.55 7.42 -5.20
CA ALA A 48 11.88 6.17 -4.49
C ALA A 48 11.91 6.42 -2.98
N PHE A 49 12.47 7.55 -2.55
CA PHE A 49 12.54 7.96 -1.16
C PHE A 49 11.14 8.05 -0.52
N LEU A 50 10.18 8.68 -1.22
CA LEU A 50 8.79 8.75 -0.77
C LEU A 50 8.09 7.38 -0.72
N ARG A 51 8.62 6.36 -1.39
CA ARG A 51 8.05 5.00 -1.42
C ARG A 51 8.74 4.05 -0.46
N LEU A 52 9.76 4.51 0.27
CA LEU A 52 10.41 3.70 1.28
C LEU A 52 9.39 3.25 2.33
N THR A 53 9.62 2.05 2.84
CA THR A 53 8.87 1.47 3.94
C THR A 53 9.86 0.97 4.99
N ILE A 54 9.41 0.84 6.24
CA ILE A 54 10.21 0.23 7.31
C ILE A 54 10.77 -1.12 6.85
N GLN A 55 9.92 -1.97 6.25
CA GLN A 55 10.35 -3.29 5.77
C GLN A 55 11.48 -3.21 4.73
N MET A 56 11.45 -2.24 3.81
CA MET A 56 12.53 -2.06 2.83
C MET A 56 13.83 -1.66 3.53
N LEU A 57 13.75 -0.76 4.50
CA LEU A 57 14.92 -0.26 5.24
C LEU A 57 15.55 -1.33 6.12
N THR A 58 14.75 -2.15 6.81
CA THR A 58 15.22 -3.10 7.83
C THR A 58 15.48 -4.52 7.32
N ASN A 59 15.11 -4.85 6.09
CA ASN A 59 15.32 -6.19 5.54
C ASN A 59 16.82 -6.55 5.55
N GLU A 60 17.20 -7.58 6.31
CA GLU A 60 18.60 -8.06 6.45
C GLU A 60 19.18 -8.58 5.14
N ASN A 61 18.30 -9.09 4.26
CA ASN A 61 18.64 -9.52 2.91
C ASN A 61 18.44 -8.39 1.87
N GLY A 62 18.03 -7.21 2.32
CA GLY A 62 17.77 -6.05 1.50
C GLY A 62 19.02 -5.19 1.26
N PRO A 63 18.89 -4.17 0.41
CA PRO A 63 20.00 -3.29 0.06
C PRO A 63 20.37 -2.28 1.17
N PHE A 64 19.45 -1.96 2.08
CA PHE A 64 19.63 -0.91 3.07
C PHE A 64 20.17 -1.45 4.41
N LYS A 65 19.56 -2.49 4.99
CA LYS A 65 20.01 -3.11 6.26
C LYS A 65 20.20 -2.09 7.38
N ILE A 66 19.23 -1.21 7.55
CA ILE A 66 19.20 -0.17 8.60
C ILE A 66 18.55 -0.77 9.85
N LYS A 67 19.08 -0.44 11.02
CA LYS A 67 18.50 -0.89 12.30
C LYS A 67 17.08 -0.34 12.45
N PHE A 68 16.21 -1.10 13.11
CA PHE A 68 14.79 -0.74 13.24
C PHE A 68 14.55 0.67 13.79
N GLY A 69 15.24 1.08 14.86
CA GLY A 69 15.11 2.42 15.43
C GLY A 69 15.49 3.51 14.41
N ASN A 70 16.65 3.37 13.78
CA ASN A 70 17.16 4.31 12.79
C ASN A 70 16.24 4.40 11.56
N ALA A 71 15.69 3.25 11.12
CA ALA A 71 14.72 3.19 10.04
C ALA A 71 13.39 3.88 10.39
N THR A 72 12.98 3.83 11.66
CA THR A 72 11.77 4.50 12.15
C THR A 72 11.92 6.02 12.01
N ASP A 73 13.03 6.59 12.48
CA ASP A 73 13.27 8.04 12.38
C ASP A 73 13.36 8.53 10.92
N ILE A 74 13.97 7.72 10.04
CA ILE A 74 13.99 8.02 8.59
C ILE A 74 12.57 8.02 8.02
N MET A 75 11.73 7.07 8.45
CA MET A 75 10.34 6.99 8.00
C MET A 75 9.48 8.15 8.50
N GLU A 76 9.68 8.63 9.72
CA GLU A 76 9.01 9.83 10.21
C GLU A 76 9.33 11.07 9.34
N LEU A 77 10.58 11.20 8.89
CA LEU A 77 10.96 12.27 7.96
C LEU A 77 10.27 12.12 6.60
N VAL A 78 10.21 10.90 6.07
CA VAL A 78 9.51 10.60 4.82
C VAL A 78 8.01 10.91 4.94
N GLU A 79 7.38 10.62 6.07
CA GLU A 79 5.97 10.92 6.33
C GLU A 79 5.70 12.42 6.36
N LYS A 80 6.52 13.20 7.09
CA LYS A 80 6.43 14.68 7.10
C LYS A 80 6.57 15.29 5.70
N LEU A 81 7.38 14.69 4.84
CA LEU A 81 7.51 15.12 3.44
C LEU A 81 6.29 14.78 2.57
N LYS A 82 5.56 13.70 2.89
CA LYS A 82 4.31 13.34 2.21
C LYS A 82 3.18 14.27 2.62
N GLU A 83 3.07 14.57 3.92
CA GLU A 83 2.07 15.49 4.46
C GLU A 83 2.18 16.87 3.81
N LYS A 84 3.39 17.45 3.78
CA LYS A 84 3.64 18.73 3.10
C LYS A 84 3.27 18.73 1.62
N GLN A 85 3.49 17.63 0.91
CA GLN A 85 3.09 17.51 -0.49
C GLN A 85 1.58 17.35 -0.68
N ALA A 86 0.87 16.80 0.31
CA ALA A 86 -0.59 16.68 0.30
C ALA A 86 -1.28 18.02 0.62
N GLU A 87 -0.63 18.89 1.38
CA GLU A 87 -1.10 20.25 1.65
C GLU A 87 -0.99 21.17 0.42
N GLU A 88 0.07 21.02 -0.39
CA GLU A 88 0.29 21.84 -1.60
C GLU A 88 -0.60 21.43 -2.80
N HIS A 89 -1.09 20.19 -2.79
CA HIS A 89 -2.08 19.71 -3.74
C HIS A 89 -3.21 19.07 -2.96
N PRO A 90 -4.30 19.79 -2.63
CA PRO A 90 -5.48 19.13 -2.07
C PRO A 90 -5.87 18.06 -3.06
N THR A 91 -5.60 16.81 -2.69
CA THR A 91 -6.11 15.67 -3.43
C THR A 91 -7.61 15.86 -3.34
N SER A 92 -8.26 16.13 -4.47
CA SER A 92 -9.71 16.15 -4.56
C SER A 92 -10.19 14.76 -4.20
N VAL A 93 -10.30 14.48 -2.91
CA VAL A 93 -10.97 13.30 -2.40
C VAL A 93 -12.43 13.56 -2.70
N GLU A 94 -12.95 12.97 -3.76
CA GLU A 94 -14.40 12.90 -3.95
C GLU A 94 -14.96 12.22 -2.70
N VAL A 95 -15.57 13.03 -1.83
CA VAL A 95 -16.23 12.55 -0.62
C VAL A 95 -17.47 11.80 -1.11
N VAL A 96 -17.36 10.48 -1.22
CA VAL A 96 -18.53 9.62 -1.45
C VAL A 96 -19.49 9.86 -0.30
N THR A 97 -20.69 10.34 -0.62
CA THR A 97 -21.69 10.61 0.40
C THR A 97 -22.10 9.31 1.08
N ALA A 98 -22.50 9.38 2.35
CA ALA A 98 -23.05 8.21 3.06
C ALA A 98 -24.24 7.58 2.29
N SER A 99 -25.00 8.38 1.53
CA SER A 99 -26.09 7.94 0.68
C SER A 99 -25.60 7.06 -0.49
N GLU A 100 -24.55 7.47 -1.18
CA GLU A 100 -23.97 6.71 -2.29
C GLU A 100 -23.33 5.41 -1.80
N PHE A 101 -22.63 5.44 -0.67
CA PHE A 101 -22.08 4.24 -0.06
C PHE A 101 -23.18 3.25 0.33
N ASN A 102 -24.27 3.73 0.95
CA ASN A 102 -25.41 2.88 1.31
C ASN A 102 -26.08 2.28 0.07
N LYS A 103 -26.30 3.06 -1.00
CA LYS A 103 -26.84 2.54 -2.27
C LYS A 103 -25.96 1.45 -2.86
N LEU A 104 -24.64 1.65 -2.86
CA LEU A 104 -23.67 0.68 -3.35
C LEU A 104 -23.73 -0.61 -2.52
N ARG A 105 -23.69 -0.50 -1.19
CA ARG A 105 -23.81 -1.62 -0.26
C ARG A 105 -25.09 -2.42 -0.49
N ASP A 106 -26.22 -1.73 -0.61
CA ASP A 106 -27.52 -2.37 -0.78
C ASP A 106 -27.61 -3.10 -2.13
N ASN A 107 -27.01 -2.54 -3.19
CA ASN A 107 -26.90 -3.20 -4.49
C ASN A 107 -26.05 -4.49 -4.40
N TYR A 108 -24.89 -4.44 -3.73
CA TYR A 108 -24.08 -5.64 -3.51
C TYR A 108 -24.84 -6.72 -2.75
N GLN A 109 -25.56 -6.35 -1.68
CA GLN A 109 -26.36 -7.30 -0.90
C GLN A 109 -27.48 -7.93 -1.73
N LYS A 110 -28.15 -7.16 -2.61
CA LYS A 110 -29.17 -7.70 -3.52
C LYS A 110 -28.58 -8.72 -4.50
N THR A 111 -27.44 -8.40 -5.10
CA THR A 111 -26.74 -9.32 -6.02
C THR A 111 -26.32 -10.61 -5.33
N LEU A 112 -25.75 -10.52 -4.12
CA LEU A 112 -25.37 -11.69 -3.33
C LEU A 112 -26.58 -12.59 -3.02
N LYS A 113 -27.69 -12.01 -2.59
CA LYS A 113 -28.93 -12.77 -2.34
C LYS A 113 -29.44 -13.48 -3.60
N LYS A 114 -29.38 -12.82 -4.76
CA LYS A 114 -29.76 -13.42 -6.04
C LYS A 114 -28.85 -14.60 -6.38
N ASN A 115 -27.54 -14.43 -6.25
CA ASN A 115 -26.56 -15.47 -6.55
C ASN A 115 -26.74 -16.69 -5.64
N ASN A 116 -26.94 -16.49 -4.34
CA ASN A 116 -27.19 -17.60 -3.41
C ASN A 116 -28.45 -18.39 -3.80
N ARG A 117 -29.52 -17.71 -4.20
CA ARG A 117 -30.76 -18.37 -4.65
C ARG A 117 -30.55 -19.20 -5.92
N ILE A 118 -29.71 -18.73 -6.84
CA ILE A 118 -29.35 -19.49 -8.05
C ILE A 118 -28.57 -20.75 -7.65
N ILE A 119 -27.59 -20.62 -6.75
CA ILE A 119 -26.79 -21.76 -6.25
C ILE A 119 -27.70 -22.79 -5.58
N ASP A 120 -28.61 -22.37 -4.71
CA ASP A 120 -29.53 -23.28 -4.00
C ASP A 120 -30.43 -24.06 -4.99
N ASN A 121 -30.92 -23.39 -6.04
CA ASN A 121 -31.69 -24.03 -7.09
C ASN A 121 -30.85 -25.05 -7.86
N MET A 122 -29.62 -24.71 -8.24
CA MET A 122 -28.71 -25.62 -8.93
C MET A 122 -28.36 -26.83 -8.06
N LEU A 123 -28.11 -26.64 -6.77
CA LEU A 123 -27.84 -27.73 -5.83
C LEU A 123 -29.05 -28.66 -5.67
N SER A 124 -30.26 -28.11 -5.66
CA SER A 124 -31.49 -28.90 -5.60
C SER A 124 -31.68 -29.75 -6.85
N GLU A 125 -31.38 -29.19 -8.03
CA GLU A 125 -31.46 -29.90 -9.30
C GLU A 125 -30.41 -31.01 -9.42
N ILE A 126 -29.17 -30.75 -9.01
CA ILE A 126 -28.11 -31.78 -8.95
C ILE A 126 -28.53 -32.94 -8.05
N LYS A 127 -29.12 -32.65 -6.88
CA LYS A 127 -29.63 -33.69 -5.96
C LYS A 127 -30.76 -34.51 -6.59
N ARG A 128 -31.67 -33.85 -7.33
CA ARG A 128 -32.76 -34.52 -8.05
C ARG A 128 -32.22 -35.47 -9.11
N LEU A 129 -31.34 -34.98 -9.98
CA LEU A 129 -30.72 -35.77 -11.04
C LEU A 129 -29.91 -36.95 -10.46
N HIS A 130 -29.11 -36.72 -9.42
CA HIS A 130 -28.37 -37.80 -8.76
C HIS A 130 -29.30 -38.92 -8.27
N LYS A 131 -30.45 -38.56 -7.68
CA LYS A 131 -31.45 -39.54 -7.24
C LYS A 131 -32.04 -40.32 -8.41
N GLU A 132 -32.38 -39.65 -9.51
CA GLU A 132 -32.93 -40.28 -10.72
C GLU A 132 -31.93 -41.28 -11.34
N TYR A 133 -30.68 -40.86 -11.55
CA TYR A 133 -29.63 -41.75 -12.09
C TYR A 133 -29.28 -42.92 -11.15
N SER A 134 -29.39 -42.74 -9.83
CA SER A 134 -29.15 -43.81 -8.86
C SER A 134 -30.25 -44.90 -8.91
N VAL A 135 -31.47 -44.54 -9.30
CA VAL A 135 -32.60 -45.48 -9.46
C VAL A 135 -32.50 -46.25 -10.78
N GLU A 136 -32.05 -45.61 -11.86
CA GLU A 136 -31.88 -46.26 -13.17
C GLU A 136 -30.76 -47.31 -13.20
N LEU A 137 -29.67 -47.11 -12.45
CA LEU A 137 -28.53 -48.04 -12.42
C LEU A 137 -28.72 -49.28 -11.54
N LEU A 138 -29.66 -49.26 -10.59
CA LEU A 138 -29.89 -50.36 -9.64
C LEU A 138 -31.11 -51.23 -9.96
N GLY A 139 -32.00 -50.78 -10.86
CA GLY A 139 -33.21 -51.49 -11.25
C GLY A 139 -34.22 -51.70 -10.09
N PRO A 140 -35.53 -51.82 -10.37
CA PRO A 140 -36.44 -52.37 -9.36
C PRO A 140 -36.11 -53.86 -9.18
N TYR A 141 -35.75 -54.25 -7.95
CA TYR A 141 -35.71 -55.64 -7.53
C TYR A 141 -37.05 -56.35 -7.78
#